data_AF-A0AA35UL30-F1
#
_entry.id   AF-A0AA35UL30-F1
#
_cell.length_a   1.000
_cell.length_b   1.000
_cell.length_c   1.000
_cell.angle_alpha   90.00
_cell.angle_beta   90.00
_cell.angle_gamma   90.00
#
_symmetry.space_group_name_H-M   'P 1'
#
loop_
_entity.id
_entity.type
_entity.pdbx_description
1 polymer ?
#
loop_
_entity_poly.entity_id
_entity_poly.type
_entity_poly.pdbx_seq_one_letter_code
_entity_poly.pdbx_strand_id
1 'polypeptide(L)'
;MSAVYNHMDPFLSDDDATAMLRLAESLESFGTYADEASSEGLGEKLPQRFDAALNYAARGIEGTGNTDDFKTATHRTNYFRETYAYGDDVRASGIAPFMQQPDLQDLARKVSGREVIVPAIVYANLLIPGQELAVHTDVPEFRGANRKVLPQWLLVVMLHSGLFDAWRIPIATCVSWFGKAKGGAFTFFPHGPNAQREAIPAAHNSAIIIDTDQVFHGVERVSQKQIALPPIEKTARLHFMGDDVWQLRDGDAVLGDYNWSEIRYSISWKAYCFTDAAERDLWAAGADDLSVDFIVTRLEEAMRAQGVLHGDRPEPTAFARLLVDHFVRFPAIDGAAA
;
A
#
# COMPACT_ATOMS: atom_id res chain seq x y z
N MET A 1 -8.31 -17.59 7.43
CA MET A 1 -9.20 -16.85 8.33
C MET A 1 -9.85 -15.73 7.53
N SER A 2 -11.07 -15.33 7.87
CA SER A 2 -11.69 -14.14 7.28
C SER A 2 -11.17 -12.88 7.97
N ALA A 3 -10.79 -11.88 7.20
CA ALA A 3 -10.41 -10.58 7.69
C ALA A 3 -11.62 -9.89 8.33
N VAL A 4 -11.37 -9.18 9.43
CA VAL A 4 -12.33 -8.25 10.01
C VAL A 4 -12.14 -6.91 9.32
N TYR A 5 -13.22 -6.34 8.79
CA TYR A 5 -13.19 -5.00 8.19
C TYR A 5 -14.51 -4.29 8.44
N ASN A 6 -14.51 -2.97 8.26
CA ASN A 6 -15.71 -2.16 8.29
C ASN A 6 -15.73 -1.21 7.09
N HIS A 7 -16.85 -1.17 6.38
CA HIS A 7 -17.11 -0.23 5.29
C HIS A 7 -18.09 0.85 5.76
N MET A 8 -17.73 2.11 5.55
CA MET A 8 -18.46 3.30 6.00
C MET A 8 -18.89 4.11 4.78
N ASP A 9 -20.19 4.39 4.67
CA ASP A 9 -20.80 5.19 3.61
C ASP A 9 -22.11 5.81 4.13
N PRO A 10 -22.15 7.11 4.48
CA PRO A 10 -21.04 8.07 4.42
C PRO A 10 -20.01 7.85 5.53
N PHE A 11 -18.79 8.36 5.34
CA PHE A 11 -17.68 8.27 6.28
C PHE A 11 -17.53 9.53 7.15
N LEU A 12 -17.47 10.71 6.56
CA LEU A 12 -17.33 12.00 7.25
C LEU A 12 -18.59 12.87 7.10
N SER A 13 -18.63 14.00 7.81
CA SER A 13 -19.57 15.07 7.49
C SER A 13 -19.27 15.66 6.10
N ASP A 14 -20.26 16.27 5.46
CA ASP A 14 -20.07 16.86 4.11
C ASP A 14 -19.00 17.97 4.11
N ASP A 15 -18.92 18.75 5.20
CA ASP A 15 -17.93 19.81 5.36
C ASP A 15 -16.51 19.23 5.49
N ASP A 16 -16.34 18.18 6.30
CA ASP A 16 -15.05 17.50 6.46
C ASP A 16 -14.63 16.77 5.17
N ALA A 17 -15.56 16.13 4.48
CA ALA A 17 -15.30 15.50 3.18
C ALA A 17 -14.87 16.53 2.12
N THR A 18 -15.45 17.73 2.15
CA THR A 18 -15.04 18.85 1.30
C THR A 18 -13.65 19.35 1.68
N ALA A 19 -13.35 19.46 2.98
CA ALA A 19 -12.03 19.86 3.47
C ALA A 19 -10.93 18.90 3.00
N MET A 20 -11.21 17.59 2.92
CA MET A 20 -10.26 16.60 2.41
C MET A 20 -9.89 16.82 0.94
N LEU A 21 -10.81 17.32 0.11
CA LEU A 21 -10.49 17.71 -1.27
C LEU A 21 -9.59 18.95 -1.31
N ARG A 22 -9.95 19.99 -0.54
CA ARG A 22 -9.18 21.23 -0.44
C ARG A 22 -7.77 21.01 0.08
N LEU A 23 -7.58 20.01 0.95
CA LEU A 23 -6.28 19.65 1.45
C LEU A 23 -5.34 19.16 0.34
N ALA A 24 -5.82 18.33 -0.58
CA ALA A 24 -5.02 17.87 -1.72
C ALA A 24 -4.64 19.02 -2.65
N GLU A 25 -5.57 19.93 -2.93
CA GLU A 25 -5.34 21.14 -3.71
C GLU A 25 -4.24 22.02 -3.09
N SER A 26 -4.22 22.13 -1.75
CA SER A 26 -3.26 22.97 -1.01
C SER A 26 -1.81 22.51 -1.08
N LEU A 27 -1.55 21.25 -1.44
CA LEU A 27 -0.20 20.72 -1.63
C LEU A 27 0.40 21.06 -3.00
N GLU A 28 -0.40 21.64 -3.90
CA GLU A 28 -0.04 22.11 -5.24
C GLU A 28 0.41 21.02 -6.23
N SER A 29 1.09 19.96 -5.79
CA SER A 29 1.49 18.86 -6.66
C SER A 29 1.75 17.56 -5.93
N PHE A 30 1.57 16.43 -6.63
CA PHE A 30 1.91 15.10 -6.15
C PHE A 30 3.00 14.47 -7.02
N GLY A 31 4.03 13.89 -6.38
CA GLY A 31 5.08 13.12 -7.04
C GLY A 31 4.71 11.66 -7.28
N THR A 32 5.48 10.96 -8.12
CA THR A 32 5.27 9.52 -8.34
C THR A 32 5.69 8.69 -7.13
N TYR A 33 5.00 7.56 -6.91
CA TYR A 33 5.30 6.63 -5.81
C TYR A 33 6.68 5.97 -5.91
N ALA A 34 7.22 5.85 -7.14
CA ALA A 34 8.51 5.22 -7.41
C ALA A 34 9.74 5.91 -6.75
N ASP A 35 9.53 7.03 -6.03
CA ASP A 35 10.53 7.77 -5.26
C ASP A 35 10.78 7.22 -3.82
N GLU A 36 10.06 6.20 -3.36
CA GLU A 36 10.31 5.62 -2.02
C GLU A 36 11.57 4.71 -1.99
N ALA A 37 12.76 5.34 -1.97
CA ALA A 37 14.07 4.86 -1.48
C ALA A 37 14.74 3.61 -2.13
N SER A 38 16.08 3.64 -2.20
CA SER A 38 16.95 2.47 -2.41
C SER A 38 17.42 1.89 -1.08
N SER A 39 17.62 0.58 -0.99
CA SER A 39 18.21 -0.08 0.18
C SER A 39 19.62 -0.59 -0.14
N GLU A 40 20.57 -0.38 0.75
CA GLU A 40 21.94 -0.93 0.62
C GLU A 40 21.98 -2.40 1.08
N GLY A 41 22.74 -3.25 0.38
CA GLY A 41 22.97 -4.64 0.78
C GLY A 41 22.00 -5.66 0.14
N LEU A 42 21.13 -6.28 0.95
CA LEU A 42 20.29 -7.40 0.51
C LEU A 42 19.26 -6.95 -0.54
N GLY A 43 19.44 -7.36 -1.79
CA GLY A 43 18.54 -7.02 -2.88
C GLY A 43 18.67 -5.56 -3.37
N GLU A 44 19.83 -4.92 -3.18
CA GLU A 44 20.12 -3.53 -3.60
C GLU A 44 19.76 -3.23 -5.07
N LYS A 45 19.82 -4.24 -5.94
CA LYS A 45 19.50 -4.13 -7.37
C LYS A 45 18.02 -4.32 -7.70
N LEU A 46 17.17 -4.57 -6.71
CA LEU A 46 15.75 -4.87 -6.88
C LEU A 46 14.90 -3.66 -6.47
N PRO A 47 13.81 -3.37 -7.19
CA PRO A 47 12.79 -2.44 -6.71
C PRO A 47 12.24 -2.86 -5.36
N GLN A 48 11.85 -1.90 -4.52
CA GLN A 48 11.32 -2.13 -3.17
C GLN A 48 10.15 -3.13 -3.14
N ARG A 49 9.29 -3.09 -4.16
CA ARG A 49 8.10 -3.94 -4.33
C ARG A 49 8.15 -4.79 -5.59
N PHE A 50 9.30 -5.39 -5.88
CA PHE A 50 9.44 -6.25 -7.07
C PHE A 50 8.49 -7.46 -7.05
N ASP A 51 8.07 -7.92 -5.87
CA ASP A 51 7.05 -8.95 -5.66
C ASP A 51 5.74 -8.58 -6.37
N ALA A 52 5.18 -7.41 -6.07
CA ALA A 52 3.93 -6.94 -6.64
C ALA A 52 4.08 -6.62 -8.14
N ALA A 53 5.22 -6.03 -8.54
CA ALA A 53 5.48 -5.71 -9.94
C ALA A 53 5.56 -6.95 -10.84
N LEU A 54 6.25 -8.00 -10.40
CA LEU A 54 6.34 -9.27 -11.14
C LEU A 54 4.98 -9.97 -11.21
N ASN A 55 4.25 -10.01 -10.09
CA ASN A 55 2.90 -10.58 -10.09
C ASN A 55 1.98 -9.84 -11.07
N TYR A 56 1.99 -8.51 -11.06
CA TYR A 56 1.19 -7.70 -11.96
C TYR A 56 1.58 -7.85 -13.43
N ALA A 57 2.87 -7.89 -13.75
CA ALA A 57 3.33 -8.13 -15.11
C ALA A 57 2.87 -9.50 -15.64
N ALA A 58 2.81 -10.52 -14.77
CA ALA A 58 2.38 -11.86 -15.16
C ALA A 58 0.85 -12.02 -15.21
N ARG A 59 0.12 -11.39 -14.28
CA ARG A 59 -1.29 -11.72 -13.99
C ARG A 59 -2.27 -10.56 -14.17
N GLY A 60 -1.79 -9.33 -14.25
CA GLY A 60 -2.62 -8.13 -14.22
C GLY A 60 -3.40 -8.00 -12.90
N ILE A 61 -4.29 -7.00 -12.82
CA ILE A 61 -5.21 -6.85 -11.68
C ILE A 61 -6.28 -7.95 -11.61
N GLU A 62 -6.66 -8.47 -12.78
CA GLU A 62 -7.68 -9.51 -12.92
C GLU A 62 -7.17 -10.92 -12.64
N GLY A 63 -5.88 -11.13 -12.37
CA GLY A 63 -5.33 -12.45 -12.07
C GLY A 63 -5.24 -13.42 -13.27
N THR A 64 -5.80 -13.07 -14.42
CA THR A 64 -5.94 -13.92 -15.62
C THR A 64 -4.88 -13.67 -16.70
N GLY A 65 -3.96 -12.73 -16.46
CA GLY A 65 -2.91 -12.34 -17.40
C GLY A 65 -2.88 -10.84 -17.61
N ASN A 66 -1.69 -10.31 -17.89
CA ASN A 66 -1.55 -8.92 -18.33
C ASN A 66 -1.40 -8.86 -19.85
N THR A 67 -2.20 -8.03 -20.50
CA THR A 67 -2.16 -7.85 -21.97
C THR A 67 -1.26 -6.69 -22.38
N ASP A 68 -0.83 -5.87 -21.42
CA ASP A 68 0.08 -4.77 -21.67
C ASP A 68 1.51 -5.27 -21.83
N ASP A 69 2.29 -4.56 -22.65
CA ASP A 69 3.74 -4.72 -22.59
C ASP A 69 4.28 -4.23 -21.24
N PHE A 70 5.50 -4.66 -20.91
CA PHE A 70 6.10 -4.38 -19.61
C PHE A 70 6.22 -2.87 -19.30
N LYS A 71 6.45 -2.03 -20.32
CA LYS A 71 6.59 -0.59 -20.14
C LYS A 71 5.24 0.03 -19.80
N THR A 72 4.20 -0.30 -20.57
CA THR A 72 2.83 0.17 -20.26
C THR A 72 2.37 -0.31 -18.90
N ALA A 73 2.60 -1.58 -18.56
CA ALA A 73 2.28 -2.12 -17.23
C ALA A 73 2.93 -1.31 -16.09
N THR A 74 4.20 -0.92 -16.25
CA THR A 74 4.92 -0.10 -15.26
C THR A 74 4.25 1.26 -15.05
N HIS A 75 3.85 1.95 -16.13
CA HIS A 75 3.18 3.25 -16.03
C HIS A 75 1.77 3.16 -15.44
N ARG A 76 1.05 2.04 -15.68
CA ARG A 76 -0.28 1.81 -15.09
C ARG A 76 -0.23 1.79 -13.57
N THR A 77 0.82 1.21 -13.00
CA THR A 77 0.99 1.04 -11.56
C THR A 77 1.80 2.15 -10.89
N ASN A 78 2.28 3.15 -11.64
CA ASN A 78 3.05 4.27 -11.09
C ASN A 78 2.16 5.46 -10.76
N TYR A 79 1.43 5.39 -9.65
CA TYR A 79 0.50 6.43 -9.18
C TYR A 79 1.22 7.55 -8.41
N PHE A 80 0.47 8.60 -8.08
CA PHE A 80 1.00 9.76 -7.38
C PHE A 80 0.68 9.70 -5.89
N ARG A 81 1.64 10.03 -5.01
CA ARG A 81 1.48 9.97 -3.55
C ARG A 81 2.14 11.15 -2.88
N GLU A 82 1.49 11.68 -1.85
CA GLU A 82 2.10 12.61 -0.89
C GLU A 82 1.77 12.20 0.54
N THR A 83 2.73 12.41 1.45
CA THR A 83 2.53 12.18 2.88
C THR A 83 1.96 13.45 3.52
N TYR A 84 0.80 13.34 4.16
CA TYR A 84 0.16 14.46 4.86
C TYR A 84 0.66 14.57 6.29
N ALA A 85 0.85 13.44 6.96
CA ALA A 85 1.43 13.37 8.29
C ALA A 85 2.15 12.03 8.52
N TYR A 86 3.27 12.06 9.24
CA TYR A 86 3.93 10.86 9.77
C TYR A 86 4.51 11.16 11.16
N GLY A 87 3.89 10.61 12.20
CA GLY A 87 4.21 10.92 13.59
C GLY A 87 3.96 12.40 13.85
N ASP A 88 4.98 13.10 14.32
CA ASP A 88 4.91 14.54 14.60
C ASP A 88 5.20 15.41 13.35
N ASP A 89 5.65 14.82 12.23
CA ASP A 89 5.86 15.54 10.96
C ASP A 89 4.52 15.74 10.25
N VAL A 90 3.93 16.92 10.39
CA VAL A 90 2.68 17.32 9.72
C VAL A 90 2.99 18.23 8.54
N ARG A 91 2.72 17.75 7.33
CA ARG A 91 3.01 18.45 6.06
C ARG A 91 1.79 19.12 5.45
N ALA A 92 0.61 18.53 5.65
CA ALA A 92 -0.65 19.08 5.13
C ALA A 92 -1.40 19.82 6.24
N SER A 93 -1.48 21.15 6.15
CA SER A 93 -2.14 21.98 7.17
C SER A 93 -3.62 21.62 7.29
N GLY A 94 -4.08 21.32 8.52
CA GLY A 94 -5.47 20.93 8.77
C GLY A 94 -5.74 19.42 8.77
N ILE A 95 -4.73 18.56 8.55
CA ILE A 95 -4.93 17.10 8.64
C ILE A 95 -5.00 16.56 10.09
N ALA A 96 -4.52 17.33 11.08
CA ALA A 96 -4.40 16.87 12.46
C ALA A 96 -5.72 16.35 13.08
N PRO A 97 -6.90 16.98 12.87
CA PRO A 97 -8.17 16.44 13.35
C PRO A 97 -8.52 15.08 12.73
N PHE A 98 -8.26 14.89 11.44
CA PHE A 98 -8.47 13.61 10.76
C PHE A 98 -7.53 12.52 11.31
N MET A 99 -6.25 12.87 11.49
CA MET A 99 -5.25 11.98 12.10
C MET A 99 -5.66 11.51 13.49
N GLN A 100 -6.30 12.37 14.29
CA GLN A 100 -6.69 12.07 15.66
C GLN A 100 -8.17 11.69 15.81
N GLN A 101 -8.88 11.35 14.72
CA GLN A 101 -10.32 11.09 14.79
C GLN A 101 -10.65 9.95 15.77
N PRO A 102 -11.48 10.18 16.79
CA PRO A 102 -11.82 9.16 17.79
C PRO A 102 -12.51 7.92 17.20
N ASP A 103 -13.44 8.11 16.25
CA ASP A 103 -14.19 6.99 15.68
C ASP A 103 -13.30 6.01 14.90
N LEU A 104 -12.27 6.53 14.20
CA LEU A 104 -11.29 5.68 13.53
C LEU A 104 -10.47 4.87 14.52
N GLN A 105 -10.10 5.47 15.66
CA GLN A 105 -9.40 4.72 16.72
C GLN A 105 -10.31 3.63 17.30
N ASP A 106 -11.60 3.89 17.52
CA ASP A 106 -12.54 2.88 17.99
C ASP A 106 -12.76 1.75 16.98
N LEU A 107 -12.83 2.09 15.69
CA LEU A 107 -12.91 1.09 14.63
C LEU A 107 -11.61 0.28 14.51
N ALA A 108 -10.45 0.92 14.66
CA ALA A 108 -9.16 0.25 14.68
C ALA A 108 -9.08 -0.76 15.84
N ARG A 109 -9.58 -0.43 17.04
CA ARG A 109 -9.69 -1.39 18.16
C ARG A 109 -10.54 -2.61 17.78
N LYS A 110 -11.70 -2.39 17.15
CA LYS A 110 -12.61 -3.46 16.74
C LYS A 110 -12.01 -4.37 15.66
N VAL A 111 -11.37 -3.77 14.65
CA VAL A 111 -10.78 -4.49 13.51
C VAL A 111 -9.53 -5.26 13.92
N SER A 112 -8.65 -4.65 14.72
CA SER A 112 -7.39 -5.27 15.14
C SER A 112 -7.55 -6.21 16.35
N GLY A 113 -8.61 -6.04 17.14
CA GLY A 113 -8.76 -6.72 18.43
C GLY A 113 -7.76 -6.26 19.49
N ARG A 114 -7.21 -5.05 19.37
CA ARG A 114 -6.16 -4.48 20.24
C ARG A 114 -6.67 -3.24 20.97
N GLU A 115 -6.18 -2.99 22.18
CA GLU A 115 -6.72 -1.92 23.04
C GLU A 115 -6.06 -0.56 22.78
N VAL A 116 -4.74 -0.56 22.57
CA VAL A 116 -3.94 0.66 22.46
C VAL A 116 -3.72 0.98 20.99
N ILE A 117 -4.29 2.09 20.55
CA ILE A 117 -4.22 2.58 19.16
C ILE A 117 -3.37 3.84 19.13
N VAL A 118 -2.37 3.84 18.26
CA VAL A 118 -1.47 4.98 18.05
C VAL A 118 -1.55 5.39 16.58
N PRO A 119 -2.34 6.43 16.23
CA PRO A 119 -2.34 7.00 14.88
C PRO A 119 -0.92 7.41 14.49
N ALA A 120 -0.46 6.96 13.32
CA ALA A 120 0.94 7.07 12.92
C ALA A 120 1.18 7.75 11.58
N ILE A 121 0.30 7.52 10.59
CA ILE A 121 0.53 7.99 9.21
C ILE A 121 -0.78 8.42 8.57
N VAL A 122 -0.76 9.55 7.87
CA VAL A 122 -1.76 9.89 6.86
C VAL A 122 -1.06 10.22 5.55
N TYR A 123 -1.47 9.56 4.47
CA TYR A 123 -0.97 9.86 3.13
C TYR A 123 -2.10 9.81 2.12
N ALA A 124 -1.91 10.48 0.99
CA ALA A 124 -2.89 10.53 -0.09
C ALA A 124 -2.33 9.93 -1.37
N ASN A 125 -3.21 9.29 -2.15
CA ASN A 125 -2.91 8.82 -3.50
C ASN A 125 -3.84 9.48 -4.52
N LEU A 126 -3.29 9.84 -5.67
CA LEU A 126 -4.02 10.24 -6.87
C LEU A 126 -3.70 9.26 -8.00
N LEU A 127 -4.75 8.76 -8.67
CA LEU A 127 -4.65 7.95 -9.88
C LEU A 127 -5.40 8.64 -11.01
N ILE A 128 -4.72 8.84 -12.14
CA ILE A 128 -5.33 9.38 -13.37
C ILE A 128 -6.02 8.26 -14.17
N PRO A 129 -6.92 8.58 -15.12
CA PRO A 129 -7.54 7.60 -16.01
C PRO A 129 -6.55 6.62 -16.66
N GLY A 130 -6.86 5.33 -16.61
CA GLY A 130 -6.01 4.26 -17.16
C GLY A 130 -4.96 3.68 -16.19
N GLN A 131 -4.76 4.30 -15.03
CA GLN A 131 -3.96 3.75 -13.94
C GLN A 131 -4.77 2.80 -13.05
N GLU A 132 -4.03 1.92 -12.37
CA GLU A 132 -4.54 0.94 -11.41
C GLU A 132 -3.43 0.57 -10.43
N LEU A 133 -3.71 -0.23 -9.40
CA LEU A 133 -2.69 -0.67 -8.45
C LEU A 133 -2.67 -2.18 -8.35
N ALA A 134 -1.51 -2.78 -8.65
CA ALA A 134 -1.26 -4.21 -8.55
C ALA A 134 -1.84 -4.83 -7.27
N VAL A 135 -2.31 -6.08 -7.34
CA VAL A 135 -2.65 -6.83 -6.12
C VAL A 135 -1.39 -7.00 -5.29
N HIS A 136 -1.46 -6.60 -4.02
CA HIS A 136 -0.37 -6.64 -3.05
C HIS A 136 -0.91 -6.70 -1.63
N THR A 137 -0.06 -7.06 -0.67
CA THR A 137 -0.23 -6.61 0.71
C THR A 137 0.58 -5.34 0.94
N ASP A 138 0.15 -4.52 1.90
CA ASP A 138 0.93 -3.38 2.34
C ASP A 138 2.23 -3.82 3.05
N VAL A 139 3.12 -2.86 3.28
CA VAL A 139 4.41 -3.11 3.92
C VAL A 139 4.22 -3.16 5.44
N PRO A 140 4.46 -4.32 6.07
CA PRO A 140 4.33 -4.48 7.52
C PRO A 140 5.51 -3.86 8.26
N GLU A 141 5.30 -3.59 9.55
CA GLU A 141 6.34 -3.20 10.50
C GLU A 141 6.50 -4.20 11.65
N PHE A 142 7.74 -4.33 12.13
CA PHE A 142 8.13 -5.17 13.25
C PHE A 142 9.03 -4.36 14.18
N ARG A 143 9.17 -4.78 15.44
CA ARG A 143 10.17 -4.19 16.36
C ARG A 143 11.57 -4.26 15.73
N GLY A 144 12.24 -3.11 15.62
CA GLY A 144 13.55 -2.97 14.94
C GLY A 144 13.56 -3.03 13.41
N ALA A 145 12.42 -3.30 12.75
CA ALA A 145 12.37 -3.58 11.32
C ALA A 145 11.16 -2.89 10.64
N ASN A 146 11.44 -1.80 9.92
CA ASN A 146 10.47 -1.03 9.15
C ASN A 146 11.05 -0.55 7.81
N ARG A 147 10.21 0.05 6.96
CA ARG A 147 10.57 0.47 5.60
C ARG A 147 11.67 1.54 5.50
N LYS A 148 12.05 2.19 6.61
CA LYS A 148 13.16 3.16 6.64
C LYS A 148 14.52 2.46 6.80
N VAL A 149 14.53 1.23 7.30
CA VAL A 149 15.75 0.50 7.65
C VAL A 149 15.94 -0.73 6.76
N LEU A 150 14.85 -1.41 6.37
CA LEU A 150 14.89 -2.63 5.57
C LEU A 150 14.16 -2.50 4.23
N PRO A 151 14.57 -3.28 3.21
CA PRO A 151 13.83 -3.36 1.96
C PRO A 151 12.38 -3.81 2.19
N GLN A 152 11.43 -3.20 1.48
CA GLN A 152 10.01 -3.47 1.67
C GLN A 152 9.65 -4.93 1.34
N TRP A 153 10.23 -5.50 0.28
CA TRP A 153 10.04 -6.91 -0.09
C TRP A 153 10.43 -7.87 1.03
N LEU A 154 11.45 -7.55 1.84
CA LEU A 154 11.90 -8.39 2.94
C LEU A 154 10.86 -8.36 4.08
N LEU A 155 10.31 -7.18 4.38
CA LEU A 155 9.24 -7.04 5.38
C LEU A 155 7.99 -7.83 4.97
N VAL A 156 7.63 -7.80 3.69
CA VAL A 156 6.55 -8.63 3.13
C VAL A 156 6.86 -10.11 3.29
N VAL A 157 8.06 -10.57 2.93
CA VAL A 157 8.51 -11.96 3.16
C VAL A 157 8.41 -12.35 4.64
N MET A 158 8.86 -11.48 5.54
CA MET A 158 8.79 -11.73 6.99
C MET A 158 7.36 -12.00 7.44
N LEU A 159 6.40 -11.17 7.01
CA LEU A 159 4.99 -11.35 7.36
C LEU A 159 4.43 -12.64 6.77
N HIS A 160 4.59 -12.87 5.47
CA HIS A 160 4.02 -14.05 4.81
C HIS A 160 4.68 -15.36 5.25
N SER A 161 5.90 -15.31 5.83
CA SER A 161 6.54 -16.48 6.44
C SER A 161 5.90 -16.94 7.76
N GLY A 162 5.23 -16.04 8.49
CA GLY A 162 4.74 -16.27 9.86
C GLY A 162 5.83 -16.48 10.92
N LEU A 163 7.12 -16.36 10.56
CA LEU A 163 8.24 -16.65 11.47
C LEU A 163 8.48 -15.52 12.49
N PHE A 164 7.91 -14.34 12.26
CA PHE A 164 8.21 -13.12 13.01
C PHE A 164 6.98 -12.53 13.71
N ASP A 165 5.89 -13.30 13.84
CA ASP A 165 4.62 -12.83 14.42
C ASP A 165 4.78 -12.24 15.83
N ALA A 166 5.71 -12.76 16.63
CA ALA A 166 5.99 -12.25 17.98
C ALA A 166 6.57 -10.82 18.01
N TRP A 167 7.14 -10.34 16.89
CA TRP A 167 7.71 -9.00 16.74
C TRP A 167 6.86 -8.08 15.88
N ARG A 168 5.77 -8.59 15.30
CA ARG A 168 4.88 -7.83 14.43
C ARG A 168 4.20 -6.71 15.21
N ILE A 169 4.10 -5.53 14.59
CA ILE A 169 3.33 -4.39 15.10
C ILE A 169 2.06 -4.26 14.26
N PRO A 170 0.90 -4.84 14.65
CA PRO A 170 -0.31 -4.81 13.82
C PRO A 170 -0.69 -3.38 13.41
N ILE A 171 -1.15 -3.21 12.17
CA ILE A 171 -1.55 -1.91 11.62
C ILE A 171 -3.00 -2.00 11.14
N ALA A 172 -3.84 -1.11 11.64
CA ALA A 172 -5.14 -0.84 11.04
C ALA A 172 -4.98 0.28 10.02
N THR A 173 -5.49 0.05 8.81
CA THR A 173 -5.48 1.03 7.73
C THR A 173 -6.92 1.38 7.36
N CYS A 174 -7.25 2.66 7.44
CA CYS A 174 -8.47 3.20 6.86
C CYS A 174 -8.15 3.83 5.50
N VAL A 175 -8.72 3.30 4.41
CA VAL A 175 -8.65 3.90 3.08
C VAL A 175 -9.98 4.58 2.81
N SER A 176 -9.95 5.89 2.57
CA SER A 176 -11.12 6.74 2.34
C SER A 176 -11.07 7.39 0.97
N TRP A 177 -12.23 7.64 0.36
CA TRP A 177 -12.35 8.14 -1.02
C TRP A 177 -13.15 9.44 -1.07
N PHE A 178 -12.65 10.39 -1.85
CA PHE A 178 -13.31 11.67 -2.07
C PHE A 178 -13.24 12.06 -3.55
N GLY A 179 -14.26 12.73 -4.07
CA GLY A 179 -14.34 13.11 -5.50
C GLY A 179 -15.32 12.24 -6.29
N LYS A 180 -15.27 12.37 -7.62
CA LYS A 180 -16.32 11.86 -8.53
C LYS A 180 -15.82 10.90 -9.61
N ALA A 181 -14.55 10.50 -9.54
CA ALA A 181 -13.94 9.57 -10.49
C ALA A 181 -14.75 8.27 -10.63
N LYS A 182 -14.66 7.68 -11.82
CA LYS A 182 -15.28 6.39 -12.14
C LYS A 182 -14.20 5.31 -12.21
N GLY A 183 -14.58 4.06 -11.92
CA GLY A 183 -13.61 2.97 -11.74
C GLY A 183 -12.79 3.14 -10.46
N GLY A 184 -11.62 2.50 -10.39
CA GLY A 184 -10.73 2.68 -9.23
C GLY A 184 -11.22 2.01 -7.94
N ALA A 185 -12.08 0.99 -8.04
CA ALA A 185 -12.59 0.28 -6.87
C ALA A 185 -11.46 -0.37 -6.07
N PHE A 186 -11.63 -0.42 -4.75
CA PHE A 186 -10.73 -1.15 -3.86
C PHE A 186 -11.09 -2.62 -3.93
N THR A 187 -10.25 -3.41 -4.59
CA THR A 187 -10.44 -4.84 -4.73
C THR A 187 -9.57 -5.58 -3.73
N PHE A 188 -10.11 -6.61 -3.07
CA PHE A 188 -9.43 -7.27 -1.95
C PHE A 188 -9.92 -8.70 -1.73
N PHE A 189 -9.16 -9.45 -0.93
CA PHE A 189 -9.37 -10.87 -0.67
C PHE A 189 -9.63 -11.11 0.82
N PRO A 190 -10.81 -10.74 1.35
CA PRO A 190 -11.09 -10.80 2.78
C PRO A 190 -11.10 -12.22 3.33
N HIS A 191 -11.35 -13.22 2.49
CA HIS A 191 -11.40 -14.63 2.89
C HIS A 191 -10.09 -15.39 2.57
N GLY A 192 -9.02 -14.66 2.25
CA GLY A 192 -7.70 -15.20 1.93
C GLY A 192 -7.42 -15.27 0.42
N PRO A 193 -6.15 -15.50 0.03
CA PRO A 193 -5.70 -15.35 -1.37
C PRO A 193 -6.34 -16.34 -2.35
N ASN A 194 -6.81 -17.49 -1.88
CA ASN A 194 -7.46 -18.50 -2.74
C ASN A 194 -9.00 -18.38 -2.74
N ALA A 195 -9.54 -17.35 -2.09
CA ALA A 195 -10.97 -17.11 -2.03
C ALA A 195 -11.43 -16.12 -3.11
N GLN A 196 -12.75 -15.96 -3.22
CA GLN A 196 -13.32 -15.00 -4.14
C GLN A 196 -12.87 -13.58 -3.81
N ARG A 197 -12.50 -12.85 -4.87
CA ARG A 197 -12.19 -11.42 -4.82
C ARG A 197 -13.46 -10.61 -4.59
N GLU A 198 -13.39 -9.65 -3.68
CA GLU A 198 -14.43 -8.64 -3.44
C GLU A 198 -13.97 -7.26 -3.93
N ALA A 199 -14.91 -6.33 -4.08
CA ALA A 199 -14.63 -4.97 -4.49
C ALA A 199 -15.58 -3.97 -3.82
N ILE A 200 -15.01 -2.86 -3.34
CA ILE A 200 -15.75 -1.70 -2.84
C ILE A 200 -15.53 -0.53 -3.81
N PRO A 201 -16.61 0.05 -4.38
CA PRO A 201 -16.49 1.24 -5.22
C PRO A 201 -15.82 2.39 -4.46
N ALA A 202 -14.95 3.15 -5.13
CA ALA A 202 -14.36 4.37 -4.59
C ALA A 202 -15.37 5.53 -4.61
N ALA A 203 -16.49 5.36 -3.88
CA ALA A 203 -17.57 6.34 -3.82
C ALA A 203 -17.14 7.57 -3.00
N HIS A 204 -17.69 8.74 -3.34
CA HIS A 204 -17.40 9.96 -2.59
C HIS A 204 -17.81 9.80 -1.13
N ASN A 205 -16.93 10.22 -0.22
CA ASN A 205 -17.18 10.22 1.22
C ASN A 205 -17.49 8.82 1.75
N SER A 206 -16.76 7.82 1.25
CA SER A 206 -16.81 6.44 1.76
C SER A 206 -15.43 5.99 2.21
N ALA A 207 -15.37 4.93 3.03
CA ALA A 207 -14.11 4.40 3.53
C ALA A 207 -14.19 2.92 3.92
N ILE A 208 -13.06 2.22 3.88
CA ILE A 208 -12.87 0.89 4.48
C ILE A 208 -11.76 0.96 5.53
N ILE A 209 -11.95 0.32 6.68
CA ILE A 209 -10.88 0.04 7.64
C ILE A 209 -10.63 -1.46 7.77
N ILE A 210 -9.37 -1.87 7.59
CA ILE A 210 -8.91 -3.27 7.51
C ILE A 210 -7.40 -3.35 7.82
N ASP A 211 -6.88 -4.53 8.17
CA ASP A 211 -5.44 -4.81 8.17
C ASP A 211 -4.96 -5.07 6.73
N THR A 212 -4.53 -4.02 6.04
CA THR A 212 -4.01 -4.08 4.66
C THR A 212 -2.67 -4.79 4.56
N ASP A 213 -1.96 -4.99 5.68
CA ASP A 213 -0.68 -5.68 5.67
C ASP A 213 -0.92 -7.19 5.52
N GLN A 214 -2.02 -7.73 6.06
CA GLN A 214 -2.38 -9.14 5.91
C GLN A 214 -3.32 -9.43 4.74
N VAL A 215 -4.15 -8.46 4.34
CA VAL A 215 -5.16 -8.68 3.31
C VAL A 215 -4.62 -8.26 1.95
N PHE A 216 -4.54 -9.20 1.01
CA PHE A 216 -4.25 -8.86 -0.38
C PHE A 216 -5.33 -7.93 -0.92
N HIS A 217 -4.89 -6.84 -1.55
CA HIS A 217 -5.75 -5.83 -2.12
C HIS A 217 -5.06 -5.11 -3.29
N GLY A 218 -5.84 -4.40 -4.09
CA GLY A 218 -5.39 -3.61 -5.22
C GLY A 218 -6.40 -2.53 -5.54
N VAL A 219 -6.12 -1.77 -6.59
CA VAL A 219 -7.05 -0.76 -7.11
C VAL A 219 -7.37 -1.15 -8.53
N GLU A 220 -8.65 -1.32 -8.84
CA GLU A 220 -9.12 -1.56 -10.21
C GLU A 220 -8.82 -0.35 -11.10
N ARG A 221 -8.94 -0.52 -12.42
CA ARG A 221 -8.64 0.56 -13.36
C ARG A 221 -9.52 1.78 -13.15
N VAL A 222 -8.91 2.95 -13.02
CA VAL A 222 -9.62 4.23 -13.11
C VAL A 222 -10.13 4.38 -14.53
N SER A 223 -11.41 4.70 -14.67
CA SER A 223 -12.12 4.70 -15.96
C SER A 223 -11.37 5.52 -17.00
N GLN A 224 -10.96 4.83 -18.06
CA GLN A 224 -10.08 5.38 -19.08
C GLN A 224 -10.92 5.91 -20.25
N LYS A 225 -10.96 7.23 -20.44
CA LYS A 225 -11.59 7.85 -21.62
C LYS A 225 -10.65 7.96 -22.82
N GLN A 226 -9.36 8.17 -22.56
CA GLN A 226 -8.32 8.31 -23.59
C GLN A 226 -7.77 6.95 -23.99
N ILE A 227 -7.48 6.74 -25.27
CA ILE A 227 -7.04 5.43 -25.78
C ILE A 227 -5.68 5.01 -25.16
N ALA A 228 -4.77 5.96 -24.96
CA ALA A 228 -3.42 5.68 -24.44
C ALA A 228 -3.18 6.38 -23.09
N LEU A 229 -2.45 5.72 -22.20
CA LEU A 229 -1.91 6.30 -20.98
C LEU A 229 -0.61 7.05 -21.32
N PRO A 230 -0.42 8.31 -20.88
CA PRO A 230 0.87 8.99 -21.06
C PRO A 230 1.98 8.28 -20.28
N PRO A 231 3.26 8.39 -20.72
CA PRO A 231 4.38 7.81 -19.99
C PRO A 231 4.53 8.50 -18.63
N ILE A 232 4.37 7.75 -17.54
CA ILE A 232 4.54 8.25 -16.17
C ILE A 232 5.92 7.85 -15.67
N GLU A 233 6.90 8.70 -15.95
CA GLU A 233 8.29 8.54 -15.51
C GLU A 233 8.46 9.00 -14.05
N LYS A 234 9.59 8.67 -13.43
CA LYS A 234 9.85 8.99 -12.00
C LYS A 234 9.76 10.48 -11.68
N THR A 235 10.19 11.32 -12.62
CA THR A 235 10.21 12.78 -12.52
C THR A 235 8.84 13.42 -12.77
N ALA A 236 7.83 12.63 -13.16
CA ALA A 236 6.49 13.15 -13.41
C ALA A 236 5.82 13.64 -12.11
N ARG A 237 5.05 14.72 -12.23
CA ARG A 237 4.24 15.27 -11.14
C ARG A 237 2.86 15.67 -11.66
N LEU A 238 1.85 15.52 -10.81
CA LEU A 238 0.48 15.96 -11.07
C LEU A 238 0.25 17.27 -10.32
N HIS A 239 0.11 18.38 -11.03
CA HIS A 239 0.00 19.73 -10.47
C HIS A 239 -1.45 20.21 -10.44
N PHE A 240 -1.87 20.80 -9.33
CA PHE A 240 -3.15 21.52 -9.28
C PHE A 240 -3.00 22.90 -9.91
N MET A 241 -3.87 23.21 -10.87
CA MET A 241 -3.81 24.47 -11.63
C MET A 241 -4.91 25.46 -11.23
N GLY A 242 -5.78 25.10 -10.26
CA GLY A 242 -7.00 25.83 -9.95
C GLY A 242 -8.22 25.34 -10.74
N ASP A 243 -9.41 25.78 -10.34
CA ASP A 243 -10.69 25.52 -11.04
C ASP A 243 -10.93 24.04 -11.44
N ASP A 244 -10.67 23.11 -10.51
CA ASP A 244 -10.78 21.66 -10.69
C ASP A 244 -9.84 21.06 -11.77
N VAL A 245 -8.85 21.81 -12.27
CA VAL A 245 -7.90 21.35 -13.29
C VAL A 245 -6.60 20.87 -12.65
N TRP A 246 -6.17 19.68 -13.06
CA TRP A 246 -4.86 19.11 -12.75
C TRP A 246 -4.08 18.85 -14.03
N GLN A 247 -2.79 19.15 -14.01
CA GLN A 247 -1.90 18.98 -15.15
C GLN A 247 -0.78 18.02 -14.81
N LEU A 248 -0.68 16.95 -15.60
CA LEU A 248 0.45 16.03 -15.54
C LEU A 248 1.63 16.64 -16.29
N ARG A 249 2.77 16.72 -15.62
CA ARG A 249 4.03 17.22 -16.20
C ARG A 249 5.17 16.25 -15.93
N ASP A 250 6.14 16.23 -16.83
CA ASP A 250 7.48 15.67 -16.60
C ASP A 250 8.51 16.76 -16.87
N GLY A 251 9.05 17.34 -15.79
CA GLY A 251 9.76 18.62 -15.86
C GLY A 251 8.86 19.73 -16.42
N ASP A 252 9.31 20.38 -17.49
CA ASP A 252 8.55 21.43 -18.19
C ASP A 252 7.57 20.87 -19.25
N ALA A 253 7.64 19.56 -19.56
CA ALA A 253 6.79 18.96 -20.59
C ALA A 253 5.40 18.65 -20.04
N VAL A 254 4.37 19.20 -20.65
CA VAL A 254 2.96 18.90 -20.33
C VAL A 254 2.54 17.62 -21.03
N LEU A 255 2.08 16.63 -20.26
CA LEU A 255 1.67 15.32 -20.75
C LEU A 255 0.15 15.15 -20.83
N GLY A 256 -0.61 15.96 -20.11
CA GLY A 256 -2.07 15.98 -20.21
C GLY A 256 -2.75 16.76 -19.09
N ASP A 257 -3.96 17.22 -19.37
CA ASP A 257 -4.84 17.88 -18.42
C ASP A 257 -5.98 16.94 -18.01
N TYR A 258 -6.36 16.99 -16.74
CA TYR A 258 -7.39 16.16 -16.13
C TYR A 258 -8.29 17.03 -15.26
N ASN A 259 -9.59 16.79 -15.31
CA ASN A 259 -10.49 17.37 -14.32
C ASN A 259 -10.46 16.53 -13.03
N TRP A 260 -10.66 17.16 -11.88
CA TRP A 260 -10.75 16.48 -10.59
C TRP A 260 -11.77 15.33 -10.57
N SER A 261 -12.88 15.47 -11.32
CA SER A 261 -13.89 14.41 -11.48
C SER A 261 -13.40 13.17 -12.22
N GLU A 262 -12.18 13.18 -12.77
CA GLU A 262 -11.54 12.06 -13.48
C GLU A 262 -10.42 11.40 -12.65
N ILE A 263 -9.96 12.06 -11.58
CA ILE A 263 -8.85 11.60 -10.75
C ILE A 263 -9.39 10.86 -9.54
N ARG A 264 -8.96 9.61 -9.36
CA ARG A 264 -9.36 8.81 -8.20
C ARG A 264 -8.48 9.16 -7.00
N TYR A 265 -9.03 9.95 -6.09
CA TYR A 265 -8.36 10.38 -4.86
C TYR A 265 -8.72 9.49 -3.66
N SER A 266 -7.70 9.08 -2.90
CA SER A 266 -7.90 8.49 -1.58
C SER A 266 -6.92 8.99 -0.56
N ILE A 267 -7.37 8.98 0.69
CA ILE A 267 -6.53 9.18 1.87
C ILE A 267 -6.46 7.87 2.64
N SER A 268 -5.26 7.44 2.96
CA SER A 268 -5.00 6.33 3.86
C SER A 268 -4.56 6.86 5.22
N TRP A 269 -5.27 6.48 6.27
CA TRP A 269 -4.91 6.66 7.67
C TRP A 269 -4.42 5.34 8.23
N LYS A 270 -3.28 5.34 8.94
CA LYS A 270 -2.71 4.15 9.58
C LYS A 270 -2.49 4.36 11.05
N ALA A 271 -2.80 3.36 11.85
CA ALA A 271 -2.49 3.32 13.27
C ALA A 271 -1.82 2.00 13.68
N TYR A 272 -0.79 2.12 14.52
CA TYR A 272 -0.21 0.97 15.22
C TYR A 272 -1.19 0.50 16.29
N CYS A 273 -1.38 -0.82 16.38
CA CYS A 273 -2.35 -1.44 17.24
C CYS A 273 -1.63 -2.41 18.20
N PHE A 274 -1.56 -2.04 19.48
CA PHE A 274 -0.91 -2.80 20.54
C PHE A 274 -1.93 -3.41 21.49
N THR A 275 -1.65 -4.63 21.96
CA THR A 275 -2.47 -5.35 22.94
C THR A 275 -2.72 -4.50 24.16
N ASP A 276 -1.65 -3.91 24.69
CA ASP A 276 -1.66 -3.10 25.91
C ASP A 276 -0.54 -2.05 25.89
N ALA A 277 -0.44 -1.29 26.99
CA ALA A 277 0.59 -0.27 27.14
C ALA A 277 2.01 -0.86 27.24
N ALA A 278 2.18 -2.07 27.75
CA ALA A 278 3.49 -2.70 27.89
C ALA A 278 4.09 -3.08 26.53
N GLU A 279 3.27 -3.62 25.61
CA GLU A 279 3.71 -3.91 24.24
C GLU A 279 4.07 -2.62 23.48
N ARG A 280 3.28 -1.55 23.64
CA ARG A 280 3.60 -0.23 23.09
C ARG A 280 4.94 0.29 23.64
N ASP A 281 5.13 0.21 24.95
CA ASP A 281 6.33 0.74 25.61
C ASP A 281 7.58 -0.07 25.25
N LEU A 282 7.44 -1.40 25.06
CA LEU A 282 8.50 -2.26 24.54
C LEU A 282 8.96 -1.79 23.15
N TRP A 283 8.01 -1.56 22.24
CA TRP A 283 8.29 -1.01 20.91
C TRP A 283 8.93 0.38 20.99
N ALA A 284 8.37 1.29 21.78
CA ALA A 284 8.85 2.67 21.88
C ALA A 284 10.27 2.76 22.47
N ALA A 285 10.64 1.81 23.34
CA ALA A 285 11.98 1.73 23.92
C ALA A 285 13.04 1.15 22.96
N GLY A 286 12.65 0.61 21.80
CA GLY A 286 13.56 -0.12 20.91
C GLY A 286 14.16 -1.36 21.58
N ALA A 287 13.41 -1.99 22.49
CA ALA A 287 13.84 -3.17 23.22
C ALA A 287 13.24 -4.43 22.55
N ASP A 288 14.03 -5.52 22.51
CA ASP A 288 13.68 -6.73 21.75
C ASP A 288 13.48 -6.46 20.24
N ASP A 289 14.35 -5.61 19.68
CA ASP A 289 14.37 -5.28 18.26
C ASP A 289 15.05 -6.39 17.43
N LEU A 290 14.46 -6.69 16.27
CA LEU A 290 15.04 -7.63 15.32
C LEU A 290 16.29 -7.03 14.66
N SER A 291 17.33 -7.86 14.50
CA SER A 291 18.48 -7.55 13.64
C SER A 291 18.33 -8.18 12.26
N VAL A 292 18.94 -7.56 11.24
CA VAL A 292 18.93 -8.10 9.86
C VAL A 292 19.55 -9.49 9.80
N ASP A 293 20.66 -9.70 10.52
CA ASP A 293 21.33 -11.00 10.56
C ASP A 293 20.44 -12.10 11.14
N PHE A 294 19.70 -11.80 12.20
CA PHE A 294 18.73 -12.74 12.77
C PHE A 294 17.60 -13.04 11.78
N ILE A 295 17.02 -12.01 11.15
CA ILE A 295 15.94 -12.15 10.16
C ILE A 295 16.39 -13.06 9.01
N VAL A 296 17.53 -12.75 8.41
CA VAL A 296 18.06 -13.48 7.25
C VAL A 296 18.42 -14.91 7.62
N THR A 297 19.05 -15.13 8.79
CA THR A 297 19.39 -16.48 9.28
C THR A 297 18.13 -17.31 9.50
N ARG A 298 17.11 -16.74 10.13
CA ARG A 298 15.85 -17.44 10.45
C ARG A 298 15.10 -17.85 9.18
N LEU A 299 15.04 -16.97 8.18
CA LEU A 299 14.46 -17.27 6.88
C LEU A 299 15.24 -18.36 6.14
N GLU A 300 16.57 -18.30 6.15
CA GLU A 300 17.41 -19.32 5.55
C GLU A 300 17.22 -20.70 6.20
N GLU A 301 17.22 -20.77 7.54
CA GLU A 301 16.95 -21.99 8.28
C GLU A 301 15.61 -22.60 7.90
N ALA A 302 14.56 -21.78 7.77
CA ALA A 302 13.24 -22.24 7.35
C ALA A 302 13.27 -22.79 5.91
N MET A 303 13.95 -22.11 4.98
CA MET A 303 14.13 -22.56 3.60
C MET A 303 14.87 -23.92 3.52
N ARG A 304 15.89 -24.12 4.35
CA ARG A 304 16.64 -25.38 4.43
C ARG A 304 15.81 -26.50 5.04
N ALA A 305 15.12 -26.22 6.14
CA ALA A 305 14.24 -27.18 6.81
C ALA A 305 13.10 -27.66 5.90
N GLN A 306 12.62 -26.81 5.01
CA GLN A 306 11.57 -27.13 4.03
C GLN A 306 12.13 -27.73 2.73
N GLY A 307 13.45 -27.90 2.62
CA GLY A 307 14.09 -28.50 1.46
C GLY A 307 14.08 -27.63 0.19
N VAL A 308 13.91 -26.31 0.34
CA VAL A 308 13.90 -25.38 -0.80
C VAL A 308 15.28 -24.79 -1.06
N LEU A 309 16.13 -24.69 -0.02
CA LEU A 309 17.52 -24.29 -0.15
C LEU A 309 18.48 -25.44 0.18
N HIS A 310 19.42 -25.70 -0.74
CA HIS A 310 20.48 -26.70 -0.59
C HIS A 310 21.85 -26.07 -0.87
N GLY A 311 22.90 -26.59 -0.22
CA GLY A 311 24.27 -26.09 -0.43
C GLY A 311 24.47 -24.66 0.10
N ASP A 312 25.36 -23.90 -0.53
CA ASP A 312 25.66 -22.53 -0.12
C ASP A 312 24.52 -21.56 -0.43
N ARG A 313 24.43 -20.47 0.35
CA ARG A 313 23.45 -19.40 0.10
C ARG A 313 23.78 -18.75 -1.28
N PRO A 314 22.79 -18.58 -2.19
CA PRO A 314 22.99 -17.89 -3.46
C PRO A 314 23.42 -16.43 -3.27
N GLU A 315 23.86 -15.78 -4.36
CA GLU A 315 24.11 -14.33 -4.32
C GLU A 315 22.85 -13.54 -3.89
N PRO A 316 23.00 -12.35 -3.28
CA PRO A 316 21.90 -11.65 -2.60
C PRO A 316 20.63 -11.44 -3.44
N THR A 317 20.76 -11.13 -4.73
CA THR A 317 19.62 -10.94 -5.64
C THR A 317 18.88 -12.24 -5.92
N ALA A 318 19.60 -13.35 -6.13
CA ALA A 318 18.99 -14.66 -6.35
C ALA A 318 18.32 -15.17 -5.07
N PHE A 319 18.96 -14.94 -3.91
CA PHE A 319 18.38 -15.30 -2.62
C PHE A 319 17.11 -14.50 -2.31
N ALA A 320 17.08 -13.19 -2.58
CA ALA A 320 15.89 -12.36 -2.42
C ALA A 320 14.71 -12.85 -3.27
N ARG A 321 14.94 -13.19 -4.54
CA ARG A 321 13.92 -13.77 -5.43
C ARG A 321 13.40 -15.10 -4.89
N LEU A 322 14.31 -15.99 -4.46
CA LEU A 322 13.95 -17.28 -3.89
C LEU A 322 13.06 -17.14 -2.64
N LEU A 323 13.37 -16.17 -1.76
CA LEU A 323 12.55 -15.88 -0.58
C LEU A 323 11.15 -15.41 -0.95
N VAL A 324 11.03 -14.46 -1.90
CA VAL A 324 9.73 -13.96 -2.35
C VAL A 324 8.91 -15.07 -3.00
N ASP A 325 9.49 -15.81 -3.94
CA ASP A 325 8.81 -16.89 -4.66
C ASP A 325 8.31 -18.00 -3.73
N HIS A 326 9.02 -18.20 -2.60
CA HIS A 326 8.68 -19.23 -1.64
C HIS A 326 7.64 -18.78 -0.60
N PHE A 327 7.84 -17.62 0.01
CA PHE A 327 7.01 -17.18 1.13
C PHE A 327 5.80 -16.35 0.69
N VAL A 328 5.89 -15.57 -0.39
CA VAL A 328 4.79 -14.68 -0.81
C VAL A 328 3.89 -15.38 -1.80
N ARG A 329 2.67 -15.71 -1.38
CA ARG A 329 1.68 -16.41 -2.20
C ARG A 329 0.55 -15.46 -2.61
N PHE A 330 0.70 -14.85 -3.79
CA PHE A 330 -0.33 -13.99 -4.37
C PHE A 330 -1.62 -14.79 -4.68
N PRO A 331 -2.78 -14.11 -4.69
CA PRO A 331 -4.04 -14.72 -5.09
C PRO A 331 -3.97 -15.40 -6.46
N ALA A 332 -4.42 -16.64 -6.53
CA ALA A 332 -4.65 -17.36 -7.78
C ALA A 332 -6.14 -17.38 -8.05
N ILE A 333 -6.57 -16.91 -9.22
CA ILE A 333 -7.92 -17.24 -9.69
C ILE A 333 -7.82 -18.65 -10.26
N ASP A 334 -8.22 -19.64 -9.47
CA ASP A 334 -8.45 -21.00 -9.96
C ASP A 334 -9.62 -20.96 -10.95
N GLY A 335 -9.29 -20.74 -12.21
CA GLY A 335 -10.11 -21.16 -13.35
C GLY A 335 -10.03 -22.67 -13.53
N ALA A 336 -10.33 -23.45 -12.49
CA ALA A 336 -10.60 -24.88 -12.56
C ALA A 336 -11.25 -25.33 -11.25
N ALA A 337 -12.57 -25.18 -11.16
CA ALA A 337 -13.34 -26.15 -10.40
C ALA A 337 -13.02 -27.56 -10.95
N ALA A 338 -12.93 -28.52 -10.04
CA ALA A 338 -12.66 -29.94 -10.27
C ALA A 338 -13.42 -30.57 -11.44
#